data_AF-A0A5E6RJJ0-F1
#
_entry.id   AF-A0A5E6RJJ0-F1
#
_cell.length_a   1.000
_cell.length_b   1.000
_cell.length_c   1.000
_cell.angle_alpha   90.00
_cell.angle_beta   90.00
_cell.angle_gamma   90.00
#
_symmetry.space_group_name_H-M   'P 1'
#
loop_
_entity.id
_entity.type
_entity.pdbx_description
1 polymer ?
#
loop_
_entity_poly.entity_id
_entity_poly.type
_entity_poly.pdbx_seq_one_letter_code
_entity_poly.pdbx_strand_id
1 'polypeptide(L)'
;MIPVCIIGVPNQIRRRIEQALEGRGIRPSIIIADLDRTGRLQLKPSPRHAADALRNYCDSVEGGYDYAEIYVLPYASIAEEVDDELATLKELNAQVIEPEMEVDGWPYLHLNRPKIDEKFLNAFTDALIKAVVEESDVAPLPSQSIEEAVQSARYLHVVGNGISQCDDIAPHRHWFVYESLEAFCELIKQGGDVGNLDEFFRTRGLIHAKTGGIATKLEIYVNGVRVREETHNTHLKNGDRTTREAAARIYYQVLQHMGIFHVFLMYVGPHPDTNISRKIDVIC
;
A
#
# COMPACT_ATOMS: atom_id res chain seq x y z
N MET A 1 -5.88 16.95 2.66
CA MET A 1 -5.04 16.01 1.90
C MET A 1 -3.99 16.81 1.15
N ILE A 2 -2.74 16.38 1.17
CA ILE A 2 -1.62 17.10 0.53
C ILE A 2 -1.69 16.84 -0.98
N PRO A 3 -1.87 17.86 -1.84
CA PRO A 3 -1.99 17.67 -3.28
C PRO A 3 -0.60 17.53 -3.92
N VAL A 4 -0.35 16.44 -4.65
CA VAL A 4 0.92 16.23 -5.39
C VAL A 4 0.64 15.92 -6.85
N CYS A 5 1.50 16.36 -7.76
CA CYS A 5 1.45 15.94 -9.16
C CYS A 5 2.58 14.97 -9.48
N ILE A 6 2.27 13.89 -10.20
CA ILE A 6 3.25 12.86 -10.54
C ILE A 6 3.17 12.59 -12.04
N ILE A 7 4.28 12.85 -12.74
CA ILE A 7 4.40 12.78 -14.18
C ILE A 7 5.21 11.55 -14.57
N GLY A 8 4.63 10.68 -15.39
CA GLY A 8 5.31 9.51 -15.95
C GLY A 8 5.02 8.19 -15.26
N VAL A 9 3.93 8.08 -14.48
CA VAL A 9 3.56 6.83 -13.79
C VAL A 9 3.13 5.76 -14.80
N PRO A 10 3.71 4.56 -14.81
CA PRO A 10 3.26 3.48 -15.68
C PRO A 10 1.77 3.18 -15.46
N ASN A 11 0.98 3.23 -16.53
CA ASN A 11 -0.48 3.08 -16.47
C ASN A 11 -0.94 1.80 -15.71
N GLN A 12 -0.15 0.73 -15.81
CA GLN A 12 -0.40 -0.57 -15.17
C GLN A 12 -0.51 -0.50 -13.64
N ILE A 13 0.16 0.47 -13.00
CA ILE A 13 0.18 0.62 -11.53
C ILE A 13 -0.47 1.92 -11.05
N ARG A 14 -1.04 2.73 -11.96
CA ARG A 14 -1.70 4.00 -11.63
C ARG A 14 -2.62 3.87 -10.40
N ARG A 15 -3.60 2.97 -10.46
CA ARG A 15 -4.57 2.77 -9.37
C ARG A 15 -3.92 2.37 -8.05
N ARG A 16 -2.87 1.54 -8.11
CA ARG A 16 -2.13 1.11 -6.92
C ARG A 16 -1.42 2.29 -6.26
N ILE A 17 -0.84 3.19 -7.05
CA ILE A 17 -0.21 4.42 -6.55
C ILE A 17 -1.26 5.38 -5.99
N GLU A 18 -2.36 5.61 -6.70
CA GLU A 18 -3.47 6.46 -6.24
C GLU A 18 -3.94 6.01 -4.85
N GLN A 19 -4.26 4.73 -4.69
CA GLN A 19 -4.72 4.17 -3.43
C GLN A 19 -3.69 4.25 -2.30
N ALA A 20 -2.42 3.97 -2.60
CA ALA A 20 -1.37 4.03 -1.60
C ALA A 20 -1.15 5.47 -1.09
N LEU A 21 -1.20 6.47 -1.98
CA LEU A 21 -1.05 7.87 -1.60
C LEU A 21 -2.32 8.40 -0.89
N GLU A 22 -3.51 8.08 -1.41
CA GLU A 22 -4.78 8.46 -0.78
C GLU A 22 -4.93 7.89 0.63
N GLY A 23 -4.50 6.64 0.85
CA GLY A 23 -4.47 6.02 2.18
C GLY A 23 -3.57 6.75 3.18
N ARG A 24 -2.62 7.55 2.69
CA ARG A 24 -1.71 8.40 3.47
C ARG A 24 -2.17 9.87 3.51
N GLY A 25 -3.39 10.15 3.07
CA GLY A 25 -3.92 11.52 3.04
C GLY A 25 -3.28 12.41 1.98
N ILE A 26 -2.63 11.83 0.96
CA ILE A 26 -2.05 12.54 -0.18
C ILE A 26 -3.04 12.43 -1.35
N ARG A 27 -3.32 13.53 -2.05
CA ARG A 27 -4.21 13.57 -3.21
C ARG A 27 -3.37 13.66 -4.50
N PRO A 28 -3.08 12.54 -5.18
CA PRO A 28 -2.25 12.56 -6.38
C PRO A 28 -3.02 13.02 -7.63
N SER A 29 -2.38 13.88 -8.42
CA SER A 29 -2.74 14.18 -9.81
C SER A 29 -1.74 13.49 -10.73
N ILE A 30 -2.15 12.43 -11.43
CA ILE A 30 -1.24 11.58 -12.18
C ILE A 30 -1.33 11.82 -13.69
N ILE A 31 -0.19 12.16 -14.29
CA ILE A 31 0.02 12.10 -15.75
C ILE A 31 0.72 10.77 -16.03
N ILE A 32 0.01 9.85 -16.68
CA ILE A 32 0.51 8.48 -16.90
C ILE A 32 1.53 8.42 -18.03
N ALA A 33 2.37 7.38 -17.99
CA ALA A 33 3.14 6.91 -19.11
C ALA A 33 2.63 5.53 -19.58
N ASP A 34 2.62 5.34 -20.89
CA ASP A 34 2.29 4.05 -21.50
C ASP A 34 3.26 3.73 -22.64
N LEU A 35 3.36 2.46 -23.00
CA LEU A 35 4.23 2.01 -24.08
C LEU A 35 3.69 2.49 -25.43
N ASP A 36 4.56 3.15 -26.21
CA ASP A 36 4.28 3.51 -27.58
C ASP A 36 4.46 2.30 -28.52
N ARG A 37 4.29 2.53 -29.83
CA ARG A 37 4.48 1.49 -30.86
C ARG A 37 5.93 1.00 -30.96
N THR A 38 6.89 1.77 -30.45
CA THR A 38 8.31 1.39 -30.42
C THR A 38 8.69 0.66 -29.13
N GLY A 39 7.73 0.53 -28.20
CA GLY A 39 7.91 -0.10 -26.90
C GLY A 39 8.58 0.81 -25.89
N ARG A 40 8.59 2.13 -26.08
CA ARG A 40 9.13 3.11 -25.12
C ARG A 40 8.00 3.73 -24.31
N LEU A 41 8.27 4.08 -23.06
CA LEU A 41 7.31 4.82 -22.25
C LEU A 41 7.18 6.25 -22.76
N GLN A 42 5.94 6.65 -23.03
CA GLN A 42 5.57 7.99 -23.47
C GLN A 42 4.41 8.51 -22.62
N LEU A 43 4.42 9.80 -22.31
CA LEU A 43 3.32 10.44 -21.60
C LEU A 43 1.98 10.32 -22.34
N LYS A 44 0.91 10.10 -21.58
CA LYS A 44 -0.49 10.10 -22.02
C LYS A 44 -1.31 10.93 -21.04
N PRO A 45 -2.24 11.79 -21.48
CA PRO A 45 -2.64 12.09 -22.87
C PRO A 45 -1.56 12.87 -23.67
N SER A 46 -1.88 13.33 -24.89
CA SER A 46 -0.93 14.08 -25.74
C SER A 46 -0.26 15.24 -24.98
N PRO A 47 0.98 15.62 -25.33
CA PRO A 47 1.77 16.65 -24.62
C PRO A 47 1.00 17.89 -24.17
N ARG A 48 0.23 18.51 -25.07
CA ARG A 48 -0.60 19.68 -24.76
C ARG A 48 -1.60 19.45 -23.61
N HIS A 49 -2.26 18.29 -23.58
CA HIS A 49 -3.19 17.95 -22.50
C HIS A 49 -2.47 17.62 -21.20
N ALA A 50 -1.22 17.15 -21.26
CA ALA A 50 -0.39 16.96 -20.07
C ALA A 50 0.01 18.31 -19.45
N ALA A 51 0.39 19.30 -20.28
CA ALA A 51 0.62 20.67 -19.82
C ALA A 51 -0.65 21.30 -19.22
N ASP A 52 -1.81 21.13 -19.87
CA ASP A 52 -3.09 21.61 -19.33
C ASP A 52 -3.44 20.92 -17.99
N ALA A 53 -3.16 19.61 -17.85
CA ALA A 53 -3.37 18.88 -16.59
C ALA A 53 -2.45 19.39 -15.47
N LEU A 54 -1.23 19.77 -15.80
CA LEU A 54 -0.26 20.34 -14.85
C LEU A 54 -0.71 21.72 -14.35
N ARG A 55 -1.22 22.57 -15.25
CA ARG A 55 -1.85 23.85 -14.90
C ARG A 55 -3.05 23.66 -13.98
N ASN A 56 -3.98 22.79 -14.38
CA ASN A 56 -5.17 22.50 -13.59
C ASN A 56 -4.84 21.97 -12.19
N TYR A 57 -3.77 21.19 -12.06
CA TYR A 57 -3.26 20.76 -10.76
C TYR A 57 -2.85 21.97 -9.92
N CYS A 58 -1.98 22.84 -10.43
CA CYS A 58 -1.46 23.98 -9.70
C CYS A 58 -2.58 24.97 -9.30
N ASP A 59 -3.52 25.23 -10.20
CA ASP A 59 -4.70 26.07 -9.94
C ASP A 59 -5.60 25.50 -8.83
N SER A 60 -5.49 24.19 -8.55
CA SER A 60 -6.25 23.50 -7.50
C SER A 60 -5.53 23.43 -6.15
N VAL A 61 -4.26 23.85 -6.06
CA VAL A 61 -3.48 23.83 -4.82
C VAL A 61 -3.85 25.03 -3.96
N GLU A 62 -4.37 24.77 -2.75
CA GLU A 62 -4.62 25.82 -1.76
C GLU A 62 -3.28 26.42 -1.30
N GLY A 63 -3.16 27.75 -1.38
CA GLY A 63 -1.90 28.45 -1.13
C GLY A 63 -1.12 28.79 -2.40
N GLY A 64 -1.54 28.30 -3.56
CA GLY A 64 -0.94 28.62 -4.86
C GLY A 64 0.36 27.87 -5.14
N TYR A 65 1.17 28.39 -6.05
CA TYR A 65 2.35 27.71 -6.60
C TYR A 65 3.42 27.37 -5.56
N ASP A 66 3.59 28.18 -4.50
CA ASP A 66 4.57 27.93 -3.44
C ASP A 66 4.35 26.59 -2.68
N TYR A 67 3.15 26.01 -2.79
CA TYR A 67 2.77 24.73 -2.16
C TYR A 67 2.52 23.63 -3.20
N ALA A 68 2.81 23.89 -4.48
CA ALA A 68 2.66 22.91 -5.54
C ALA A 68 3.91 22.04 -5.62
N GLU A 69 3.71 20.72 -5.52
CA GLU A 69 4.79 19.73 -5.53
C GLU A 69 4.61 18.76 -6.70
N ILE A 70 5.63 18.67 -7.55
CA ILE A 70 5.57 18.01 -8.84
C ILE A 70 6.75 17.04 -8.97
N TYR A 71 6.47 15.76 -9.16
CA TYR A 71 7.45 14.71 -9.43
C TYR A 71 7.52 14.39 -10.91
N VAL A 72 8.71 14.54 -11.51
CA VAL A 72 8.96 14.24 -12.92
C VAL A 72 9.80 12.97 -13.01
N LEU A 73 9.18 11.86 -13.38
CA LEU A 73 9.80 10.53 -13.30
C LEU A 73 10.73 10.26 -14.51
N PRO A 74 11.88 9.60 -14.31
CA PRO A 74 12.96 9.53 -15.31
C PRO A 74 12.71 8.50 -16.44
N TYR A 75 11.50 7.98 -16.57
CA TYR A 75 11.22 6.81 -17.42
C TYR A 75 10.53 7.14 -18.74
N ALA A 76 9.87 8.29 -18.83
CA ALA A 76 9.17 8.74 -20.02
C ALA A 76 9.80 10.02 -20.53
N SER A 77 9.94 10.15 -21.85
CA SER A 77 10.41 11.41 -22.44
C SER A 77 9.39 12.52 -22.19
N ILE A 78 9.87 13.64 -21.65
CA ILE A 78 9.10 14.86 -21.49
C ILE A 78 9.09 15.58 -22.84
N ALA A 79 7.90 16.03 -23.25
CA ALA A 79 7.72 16.81 -24.47
C ALA A 79 7.97 18.30 -24.17
N GLU A 80 8.39 19.06 -25.19
CA GLU A 80 8.71 20.49 -25.07
C GLU A 80 7.61 21.30 -24.39
N GLU A 81 6.34 21.02 -24.71
CA GLU A 81 5.21 21.75 -24.11
C GLU A 81 5.04 21.51 -22.61
N VAL A 82 5.46 20.34 -22.12
CA VAL A 82 5.44 20.02 -20.69
C VAL A 82 6.67 20.60 -20.00
N ASP A 83 7.82 20.60 -20.69
CA ASP A 83 9.08 21.16 -20.20
C ASP A 83 8.99 22.68 -20.02
N ASP A 84 8.42 23.39 -21.00
CA ASP A 84 8.14 24.82 -20.95
C ASP A 84 7.22 25.18 -19.76
N GLU A 85 6.21 24.35 -19.51
CA GLU A 85 5.30 24.55 -18.39
C GLU A 85 6.00 24.31 -17.04
N LEU A 86 6.80 23.24 -16.93
CA LEU A 86 7.58 22.97 -15.73
C LEU A 86 8.59 24.09 -15.43
N ALA A 87 9.23 24.65 -16.45
CA ALA A 87 10.11 25.81 -16.31
C ALA A 87 9.35 27.03 -15.77
N THR A 88 8.18 27.32 -16.33
CA THR A 88 7.31 28.40 -15.85
C THR A 88 6.90 28.19 -14.39
N LEU A 89 6.55 26.96 -14.01
CA LEU A 89 6.14 26.64 -12.64
C LEU A 89 7.30 26.75 -11.64
N LYS A 90 8.52 26.36 -12.03
CA LYS A 90 9.74 26.61 -11.23
C LYS A 90 9.97 28.10 -11.00
N GLU A 91 9.76 28.94 -12.03
CA GLU A 91 9.84 30.41 -11.90
C GLU A 91 8.78 30.98 -10.94
N LEU A 92 7.63 30.31 -10.83
CA LEU A 92 6.55 30.63 -9.90
C LEU A 92 6.70 29.94 -8.53
N ASN A 93 7.89 29.45 -8.18
CA ASN A 93 8.25 28.76 -6.93
C ASN A 93 7.59 27.39 -6.70
N ALA A 94 6.98 26.76 -7.70
CA ALA A 94 6.55 25.38 -7.55
C ALA A 94 7.76 24.47 -7.33
N GLN A 95 7.62 23.50 -6.41
CA GLN A 95 8.66 22.52 -6.14
C GLN A 95 8.60 21.42 -7.20
N VAL A 96 9.58 21.38 -8.08
CA VAL A 96 9.73 20.33 -9.09
C VAL A 96 10.88 19.42 -8.69
N ILE A 97 10.57 18.13 -8.51
CA ILE A 97 11.47 17.08 -8.06
C ILE A 97 11.70 16.14 -9.25
N GLU A 98 12.96 15.91 -9.59
CA GLU A 98 13.39 15.15 -10.77
C GLU A 98 14.27 13.98 -10.33
N PRO A 99 13.69 12.85 -9.90
CA PRO A 99 14.49 11.70 -9.49
C PRO A 99 15.23 11.08 -10.68
N GLU A 100 16.41 10.55 -10.42
CA GLU A 100 17.25 9.90 -11.43
C GLU A 100 17.20 8.37 -11.31
N MET A 101 17.31 7.68 -12.45
CA MET A 101 17.42 6.22 -12.45
C MET A 101 18.66 5.77 -11.66
N GLU A 102 18.51 4.68 -10.90
CA GLU A 102 19.58 4.08 -10.08
C GLU A 102 20.09 4.96 -8.93
N VAL A 103 19.49 6.15 -8.72
CA VAL A 103 19.74 7.02 -7.57
C VAL A 103 18.62 6.81 -6.55
N ASP A 104 18.94 6.84 -5.25
CA ASP A 104 17.98 6.76 -4.13
C ASP A 104 16.94 5.62 -4.18
N GLY A 105 17.28 4.51 -4.85
CA GLY A 105 16.44 3.32 -4.97
C GLY A 105 15.53 3.30 -6.20
N TRP A 106 15.57 4.33 -7.05
CA TRP A 106 14.83 4.34 -8.31
C TRP A 106 15.34 3.24 -9.25
N PRO A 107 14.46 2.35 -9.78
CA PRO A 107 14.92 1.25 -10.61
C PRO A 107 15.48 1.73 -11.95
N TYR A 108 16.44 0.98 -12.49
CA TYR A 108 16.88 1.15 -13.87
C TYR A 108 15.80 0.71 -14.86
N LEU A 109 15.61 1.49 -15.93
CA LEU A 109 14.81 1.09 -17.08
C LEU A 109 15.57 1.36 -18.38
N HIS A 110 15.79 0.32 -19.17
CA HIS A 110 16.42 0.48 -20.47
C HIS A 110 15.48 1.18 -21.46
N LEU A 111 15.68 2.49 -21.69
CA LEU A 111 14.76 3.35 -22.45
C LEU A 111 14.42 2.84 -23.87
N ASN A 112 15.33 2.13 -24.54
CA ASN A 112 15.07 1.63 -25.91
C ASN A 112 14.24 0.34 -25.97
N ARG A 113 14.22 -0.46 -24.89
CA ARG A 113 13.54 -1.77 -24.80
C ARG A 113 13.21 -2.06 -23.33
N PRO A 114 12.35 -1.25 -22.70
CA PRO A 114 12.02 -1.37 -21.29
C PRO A 114 11.40 -2.75 -21.02
N LYS A 115 11.94 -3.43 -20.01
CA LYS A 115 11.27 -4.58 -19.40
C LYS A 115 10.50 -4.08 -18.19
N ILE A 116 9.22 -3.77 -18.40
CA ILE A 116 8.30 -3.42 -17.32
C ILE A 116 7.78 -4.73 -16.74
N ASP A 117 8.60 -5.36 -15.91
CA ASP A 117 8.21 -6.56 -15.17
C ASP A 117 7.73 -6.21 -13.75
N GLU A 118 7.21 -7.21 -13.04
CA GLU A 118 6.71 -7.03 -11.68
C GLU A 118 7.81 -6.54 -10.71
N LYS A 119 9.08 -6.91 -10.96
CA LYS A 119 10.22 -6.46 -10.15
C LYS A 119 10.44 -4.95 -10.32
N PHE A 120 10.45 -4.46 -11.56
CA PHE A 120 10.52 -3.04 -11.87
C PHE A 120 9.35 -2.28 -11.23
N LEU A 121 8.12 -2.75 -11.43
CA LEU A 121 6.91 -2.09 -10.92
C LEU A 121 6.87 -2.01 -9.38
N ASN A 122 7.33 -3.05 -8.69
CA ASN A 122 7.43 -3.04 -7.23
C ASN A 122 8.51 -2.08 -6.74
N ALA A 123 9.71 -2.11 -7.33
CA ALA A 123 10.79 -1.19 -6.98
C ALA A 123 10.41 0.28 -7.25
N PHE A 124 9.75 0.53 -8.38
CA PHE A 124 9.21 1.85 -8.73
C PHE A 124 8.20 2.33 -7.68
N THR A 125 7.28 1.45 -7.28
CA THR A 125 6.25 1.80 -6.28
C THR A 125 6.91 2.17 -4.95
N ASP A 126 7.85 1.34 -4.48
CA ASP A 126 8.53 1.58 -3.20
C ASP A 126 9.33 2.90 -3.24
N ALA A 127 10.04 3.19 -4.35
CA ALA A 127 10.80 4.43 -4.52
C ALA A 127 9.90 5.68 -4.58
N LEU A 128 8.80 5.62 -5.34
CA LEU A 128 7.87 6.74 -5.45
C LEU A 128 7.18 7.06 -4.12
N ILE A 129 6.69 6.04 -3.41
CA ILE A 129 6.05 6.26 -2.10
C ILE A 129 7.06 6.86 -1.13
N LYS A 130 8.30 6.37 -1.10
CA LYS A 130 9.35 6.94 -0.26
C LYS A 130 9.69 8.39 -0.62
N ALA A 131 9.66 8.74 -1.90
CA ALA A 131 9.98 10.09 -2.34
C ALA A 131 8.88 11.09 -1.96
N VAL A 132 7.61 10.71 -2.17
CA VAL A 132 6.43 11.58 -1.98
C VAL A 132 6.04 11.72 -0.51
N VAL A 133 6.29 10.68 0.28
CA VAL A 133 5.96 10.68 1.72
C VAL A 133 7.21 11.14 2.45
N GLU A 134 7.23 12.39 2.93
CA GLU A 134 8.31 12.90 3.79
C GLU A 134 8.55 11.92 4.96
N GLU A 135 9.81 11.77 5.38
CA GLU A 135 10.21 10.93 6.54
C GLU A 135 9.45 11.28 7.84
N SER A 136 8.66 12.36 7.88
CA SER A 136 7.76 12.70 8.98
C SER A 136 6.52 11.82 9.09
N ASP A 137 6.11 11.13 8.02
CA ASP A 137 5.04 10.11 8.05
C ASP A 137 5.64 8.71 8.25
N VAL A 138 6.46 8.59 9.30
CA VAL A 138 6.84 7.29 9.85
C VAL A 138 5.54 6.57 10.18
N ALA A 139 5.28 5.45 9.50
CA ALA A 139 4.16 4.59 9.88
C ALA A 139 4.24 4.32 11.39
N PRO A 140 3.12 4.39 12.12
CA PRO A 140 3.13 4.08 13.54
C PRO A 140 3.72 2.68 13.75
N LEU A 141 4.31 2.45 14.93
CA LEU A 141 4.79 1.12 15.25
C LEU A 141 3.66 0.09 15.09
N PRO A 142 3.93 -1.10 14.55
CA PRO A 142 2.93 -2.14 14.39
C PRO A 142 2.12 -2.40 15.67
N SER A 143 2.78 -2.44 16.83
CA SER A 143 2.13 -2.60 18.13
C SER A 143 1.12 -1.49 18.44
N GLN A 144 1.48 -0.22 18.18
CA GLN A 144 0.61 0.94 18.36
C GLN A 144 -0.59 0.89 17.42
N SER A 145 -0.35 0.61 16.13
CA SER A 145 -1.43 0.50 15.14
C SER A 145 -2.42 -0.60 15.51
N ILE A 146 -1.93 -1.74 16.01
CA ILE A 146 -2.78 -2.86 16.44
C ILE A 146 -3.60 -2.46 17.67
N GLU A 147 -2.98 -1.78 18.64
CA GLU A 147 -3.68 -1.31 19.83
C GLU A 147 -4.84 -0.36 19.47
N GLU A 148 -4.58 0.63 18.62
CA GLU A 148 -5.60 1.57 18.13
C GLU A 148 -6.71 0.86 17.34
N ALA A 149 -6.36 -0.10 16.48
CA ALA A 149 -7.33 -0.88 15.71
C ALA A 149 -8.23 -1.73 16.62
N VAL A 150 -7.67 -2.38 17.64
CA VAL A 150 -8.43 -3.20 18.59
C VAL A 150 -9.34 -2.34 19.46
N GLN A 151 -8.89 -1.13 19.85
CA GLN A 151 -9.71 -0.18 20.58
C GLN A 151 -10.87 0.37 19.74
N SER A 152 -10.66 0.61 18.44
CA SER A 152 -11.66 1.17 17.53
C SER A 152 -12.61 0.13 16.93
N ALA A 153 -12.19 -1.13 16.81
CA ALA A 153 -12.98 -2.23 16.25
C ALA A 153 -13.18 -3.35 17.27
N ARG A 154 -14.31 -3.30 18.00
CA ARG A 154 -14.69 -4.26 19.07
C ARG A 154 -14.54 -5.74 18.70
N TYR A 155 -14.68 -6.10 17.43
CA TYR A 155 -14.64 -7.50 16.95
C TYR A 155 -13.34 -7.88 16.24
N LEU A 156 -12.30 -7.05 16.38
CA LEU A 156 -10.93 -7.37 16.04
C LEU A 156 -10.22 -7.92 17.28
N HIS A 157 -9.83 -9.19 17.23
CA HIS A 157 -9.26 -9.89 18.37
C HIS A 157 -7.78 -10.21 18.15
N VAL A 158 -6.93 -9.83 19.10
CA VAL A 158 -5.56 -10.36 19.17
C VAL A 158 -5.57 -11.67 19.94
N VAL A 159 -5.13 -12.76 19.31
CA VAL A 159 -5.20 -14.09 19.93
C VAL A 159 -3.89 -14.44 20.63
N GLY A 160 -3.95 -14.53 21.97
CA GLY A 160 -2.80 -14.91 22.79
C GLY A 160 -1.62 -13.94 22.58
N ASN A 161 -0.43 -14.49 22.31
CA ASN A 161 0.77 -13.70 21.99
C ASN A 161 0.97 -13.46 20.48
N GLY A 162 -0.11 -13.43 19.70
CA GLY A 162 -0.07 -13.32 18.23
C GLY A 162 0.71 -12.11 17.71
N ILE A 163 0.83 -11.04 18.50
CA ILE A 163 1.49 -9.79 18.08
C ILE A 163 2.84 -9.57 18.76
N SER A 164 3.36 -10.56 19.49
CA SER A 164 4.62 -10.41 20.26
C SER A 164 5.86 -10.10 19.43
N GLN A 165 5.80 -10.30 18.11
CA GLN A 165 6.89 -10.03 17.15
C GLN A 165 6.51 -8.97 16.12
N CYS A 166 5.42 -8.22 16.33
CA CYS A 166 4.92 -7.29 15.32
C CYS A 166 5.93 -6.15 15.05
N ASP A 167 6.63 -5.68 16.07
CA ASP A 167 7.62 -4.61 15.95
C ASP A 167 8.97 -5.10 15.38
N ASP A 168 9.18 -6.42 15.26
CA ASP A 168 10.35 -7.00 14.58
C ASP A 168 10.26 -6.87 13.04
N ILE A 169 9.11 -6.43 12.52
CA ILE A 169 8.91 -6.14 11.10
C ILE A 169 9.80 -4.95 10.71
N ALA A 170 10.51 -5.07 9.58
CA ALA A 170 11.34 -3.98 9.07
C ALA A 170 10.54 -2.66 8.89
N PRO A 171 11.08 -1.50 9.30
CA PRO A 171 10.33 -0.22 9.33
C PRO A 171 9.60 0.15 8.04
N HIS A 172 10.23 -0.09 6.88
CA HIS A 172 9.65 0.16 5.56
C HIS A 172 8.38 -0.68 5.25
N ARG A 173 8.01 -1.62 6.13
CA ARG A 173 6.80 -2.45 6.03
C ARG A 173 5.75 -2.12 7.11
N HIS A 174 5.99 -1.17 8.00
CA HIS A 174 5.02 -0.79 9.04
C HIS A 174 3.70 -0.27 8.45
N TRP A 175 3.77 0.50 7.36
CA TRP A 175 2.58 0.91 6.60
C TRP A 175 1.75 -0.29 6.10
N PHE A 176 2.37 -1.40 5.70
CA PHE A 176 1.60 -2.58 5.31
C PHE A 176 0.76 -3.12 6.47
N VAL A 177 1.28 -3.07 7.70
CA VAL A 177 0.54 -3.48 8.90
C VAL A 177 -0.63 -2.51 9.14
N TYR A 178 -0.35 -1.21 9.13
CA TYR A 178 -1.37 -0.16 9.30
C TYR A 178 -2.54 -0.33 8.30
N GLU A 179 -2.23 -0.40 7.00
CA GLU A 179 -3.23 -0.54 5.93
C GLU A 179 -4.02 -1.85 6.04
N SER A 180 -3.37 -2.92 6.51
CA SER A 180 -4.03 -4.21 6.75
C SER A 180 -5.04 -4.12 7.90
N LEU A 181 -4.70 -3.38 8.96
CA LEU A 181 -5.59 -3.17 10.11
C LEU A 181 -6.78 -2.30 9.73
N GLU A 182 -6.58 -1.24 8.95
CA GLU A 182 -7.66 -0.43 8.40
C GLU A 182 -8.62 -1.28 7.56
N ALA A 183 -8.08 -2.15 6.69
CA ALA A 183 -8.88 -3.09 5.90
C ALA A 183 -9.68 -4.07 6.78
N PHE A 184 -9.11 -4.57 7.89
CA PHE A 184 -9.86 -5.42 8.82
C PHE A 184 -10.95 -4.65 9.56
N CYS A 185 -10.68 -3.42 10.00
CA CYS A 185 -11.67 -2.57 10.65
C CYS A 185 -12.85 -2.28 9.71
N GLU A 186 -12.57 -2.00 8.44
CA GLU A 186 -13.60 -1.83 7.42
C GLU A 186 -14.41 -3.12 7.18
N LEU A 187 -13.73 -4.27 7.08
CA LEU A 187 -14.39 -5.57 6.91
C LEU A 187 -15.36 -5.86 8.06
N ILE A 188 -14.98 -5.54 9.30
CA ILE A 188 -15.86 -5.66 10.48
C ILE A 188 -17.04 -4.68 10.39
N LYS A 189 -16.79 -3.41 10.03
CA LYS A 189 -17.84 -2.38 9.88
C LYS A 189 -18.90 -2.80 8.85
N GLN A 190 -18.49 -3.49 7.79
CA GLN A 190 -19.39 -4.01 6.74
C GLN A 190 -19.98 -5.39 7.08
N GLY A 191 -19.72 -5.93 8.28
CA GLY A 191 -20.23 -7.25 8.66
C GLY A 191 -19.72 -8.40 7.78
N GLY A 192 -18.56 -8.22 7.15
CA GLY A 192 -17.99 -9.15 6.18
C GLY A 192 -18.60 -9.08 4.78
N ASP A 193 -19.57 -8.18 4.52
CA ASP A 193 -20.27 -8.06 3.23
C ASP A 193 -19.47 -7.25 2.20
N VAL A 194 -18.32 -7.78 1.82
CA VAL A 194 -17.38 -7.16 0.85
C VAL A 194 -17.32 -7.92 -0.47
N GLY A 195 -18.22 -8.88 -0.68
CA GLY A 195 -18.17 -9.80 -1.81
C GLY A 195 -16.94 -10.72 -1.76
N ASN A 196 -15.99 -10.53 -2.67
CA ASN A 196 -14.79 -11.36 -2.76
C ASN A 196 -13.64 -10.78 -1.91
N LEU A 197 -13.22 -11.52 -0.88
CA LEU A 197 -12.11 -11.10 -0.01
C LEU A 197 -10.79 -10.85 -0.75
N ASP A 198 -10.45 -11.63 -1.78
CA ASP A 198 -9.21 -11.42 -2.54
C ASP A 198 -9.28 -10.09 -3.29
N GLU A 199 -10.43 -9.77 -3.87
CA GLU A 199 -10.65 -8.49 -4.53
C GLU A 199 -10.66 -7.33 -3.55
N PHE A 200 -11.29 -7.50 -2.39
CA PHE A 200 -11.32 -6.51 -1.31
C PHE A 200 -9.90 -6.09 -0.87
N PHE A 201 -9.01 -7.04 -0.64
CA PHE A 201 -7.62 -6.72 -0.28
C PHE A 201 -6.82 -6.18 -1.46
N ARG A 202 -7.01 -6.76 -2.66
CA ARG A 202 -6.31 -6.32 -3.88
C ARG A 202 -6.60 -4.86 -4.23
N THR A 203 -7.85 -4.40 -4.07
CA THR A 203 -8.23 -2.99 -4.30
C THR A 203 -7.74 -2.04 -3.21
N ARG A 204 -7.04 -2.53 -2.18
CA ARG A 204 -6.33 -1.73 -1.17
C ARG A 204 -4.80 -1.91 -1.29
N GLY A 205 -4.32 -2.50 -2.39
CA GLY A 205 -2.90 -2.79 -2.58
C GLY A 205 -2.34 -3.88 -1.66
N LEU A 206 -3.21 -4.65 -0.98
CA LEU A 206 -2.80 -5.70 -0.05
C LEU A 206 -2.78 -7.06 -0.76
N ILE A 207 -1.70 -7.83 -0.54
CA ILE A 207 -1.55 -9.16 -1.13
C ILE A 207 -2.15 -10.19 -0.17
N HIS A 208 -3.28 -10.77 -0.57
CA HIS A 208 -3.94 -11.84 0.16
C HIS A 208 -3.55 -13.21 -0.39
N ALA A 209 -3.15 -14.12 0.50
CA ALA A 209 -2.73 -15.48 0.17
C ALA A 209 -3.54 -16.50 0.96
N LYS A 210 -4.07 -17.50 0.25
CA LYS A 210 -4.84 -18.63 0.81
C LYS A 210 -4.04 -19.94 0.88
N THR A 211 -2.79 -19.90 0.45
CA THR A 211 -1.88 -21.05 0.38
C THR A 211 -0.51 -20.66 0.93
N GLY A 212 0.24 -21.62 1.47
CA GLY A 212 1.58 -21.38 2.02
C GLY A 212 2.08 -22.56 2.85
N GLY A 213 3.34 -22.49 3.29
CA GLY A 213 3.95 -23.53 4.12
C GLY A 213 3.55 -23.48 5.60
N ILE A 214 2.90 -22.41 6.03
CA ILE A 214 2.48 -22.19 7.42
C ILE A 214 0.95 -22.29 7.49
N ALA A 215 0.48 -23.17 8.36
CA ALA A 215 -0.92 -23.31 8.72
C ALA A 215 -1.19 -22.67 10.09
N THR A 216 -2.36 -22.07 10.23
CA THR A 216 -2.85 -21.51 11.50
C THR A 216 -4.05 -22.30 11.98
N LYS A 217 -3.98 -22.81 13.21
CA LYS A 217 -5.09 -23.48 13.89
C LYS A 217 -5.67 -22.56 14.97
N LEU A 218 -6.99 -22.33 14.94
CA LEU A 218 -7.70 -21.56 15.96
C LEU A 218 -8.78 -22.42 16.61
N GLU A 219 -8.76 -22.45 17.95
CA GLU A 219 -9.83 -22.98 18.77
C GLU A 219 -10.59 -21.84 19.45
N ILE A 220 -11.90 -21.76 19.21
CA ILE A 220 -12.77 -20.72 19.76
C ILE A 220 -13.66 -21.34 20.81
N TYR A 221 -13.61 -20.77 22.01
CA TYR A 221 -14.46 -21.09 23.13
C TYR A 221 -15.41 -19.91 23.37
N VAL A 222 -16.65 -20.21 23.74
CA VAL A 222 -17.64 -19.21 24.19
C VAL A 222 -18.18 -19.71 25.52
N ASN A 223 -17.98 -18.93 26.58
CA ASN A 223 -18.35 -19.32 27.94
C ASN A 223 -17.77 -20.69 28.34
N GLY A 224 -16.50 -20.94 27.97
CA GLY A 224 -15.81 -22.21 28.26
C GLY A 224 -16.21 -23.39 27.38
N VAL A 225 -17.17 -23.26 26.46
CA VAL A 225 -17.57 -24.33 25.53
C VAL A 225 -16.88 -24.12 24.18
N ARG A 226 -16.19 -25.14 23.67
CA ARG A 226 -15.56 -25.08 22.34
C ARG A 226 -16.64 -25.02 21.25
N VAL A 227 -16.71 -23.90 20.54
CA VAL A 227 -17.70 -23.68 19.47
C VAL A 227 -17.10 -23.88 18.08
N ARG A 228 -15.77 -23.76 17.92
CA ARG A 228 -15.11 -23.92 16.62
C ARG A 228 -13.66 -24.37 16.76
N GLU A 229 -13.20 -25.16 15.80
CA GLU A 229 -11.80 -25.54 15.61
C GLU A 229 -11.50 -25.62 14.12
N GLU A 230 -10.66 -24.73 13.60
CA GLU A 230 -10.33 -24.70 12.18
C GLU A 230 -8.87 -24.41 11.91
N THR A 231 -8.39 -24.93 10.77
CA THR A 231 -7.02 -24.73 10.29
C THR A 231 -7.05 -24.06 8.92
N HIS A 232 -6.33 -22.96 8.78
CA HIS A 232 -6.27 -22.14 7.56
C HIS A 232 -4.83 -21.76 7.21
N ASN A 233 -4.54 -21.59 5.92
CA ASN A 233 -3.28 -21.01 5.43
C ASN A 233 -3.41 -19.52 5.06
N THR A 234 -4.55 -18.92 5.38
CA THR A 234 -4.93 -17.56 5.02
C THR A 234 -4.06 -16.51 5.71
N HIS A 235 -3.51 -15.58 4.93
CA HIS A 235 -2.71 -14.46 5.44
C HIS A 235 -2.60 -13.30 4.45
N LEU A 236 -2.33 -12.11 4.98
CA LEU A 236 -1.80 -10.99 4.19
C LEU A 236 -0.28 -11.03 4.20
N LYS A 237 0.34 -10.61 3.10
CA LYS A 237 1.80 -10.61 2.97
C LYS A 237 2.35 -9.39 2.25
N ASN A 238 3.59 -9.06 2.59
CA ASN A 238 4.40 -8.09 1.87
C ASN A 238 5.89 -8.51 1.93
N GLY A 239 6.71 -8.10 0.95
CA GLY A 239 8.13 -8.48 0.90
C GLY A 239 8.38 -9.96 0.57
N ASP A 240 7.75 -10.52 -0.46
CA ASP A 240 8.14 -11.86 -0.92
C ASP A 240 9.57 -11.86 -1.50
N ARG A 241 10.30 -12.98 -1.30
CA ARG A 241 11.69 -13.19 -1.76
C ARG A 241 12.73 -12.24 -1.13
N THR A 242 12.42 -11.68 0.03
CA THR A 242 13.38 -10.90 0.84
C THR A 242 13.92 -11.72 2.02
N THR A 243 14.70 -11.11 2.90
CA THR A 243 15.03 -11.68 4.21
C THR A 243 13.75 -11.89 5.03
N ARG A 244 13.83 -12.76 6.04
CA ARG A 244 12.69 -13.11 6.91
C ARG A 244 12.07 -11.87 7.56
N GLU A 245 12.91 -10.96 8.05
CA GLU A 245 12.56 -9.70 8.71
C GLU A 245 11.89 -8.69 7.76
N ALA A 246 12.23 -8.75 6.47
CA ALA A 246 11.64 -7.90 5.44
C ALA A 246 10.35 -8.49 4.82
N ALA A 247 10.05 -9.76 5.13
CA ALA A 247 8.86 -10.47 4.67
C ALA A 247 7.74 -10.41 5.73
N ALA A 248 7.02 -9.30 5.78
CA ALA A 248 5.92 -9.11 6.72
C ALA A 248 4.74 -10.05 6.45
N ARG A 249 4.14 -10.62 7.50
CA ARG A 249 3.00 -11.54 7.46
C ARG A 249 1.95 -11.19 8.51
N ILE A 250 0.69 -11.25 8.11
CA ILE A 250 -0.45 -11.20 9.02
C ILE A 250 -1.32 -12.43 8.78
N TYR A 251 -1.22 -13.42 9.68
CA TYR A 251 -2.11 -14.57 9.65
C TYR A 251 -3.36 -14.26 10.47
N TYR A 252 -4.51 -14.53 9.88
CA TYR A 252 -5.78 -14.22 10.50
C TYR A 252 -6.83 -15.28 10.15
N GLN A 253 -7.89 -15.33 10.96
CA GLN A 253 -9.10 -16.09 10.67
C GLN A 253 -10.32 -15.21 10.88
N VAL A 254 -11.43 -15.55 10.22
CA VAL A 254 -12.71 -14.83 10.35
C VAL A 254 -13.82 -15.76 10.78
N LEU A 255 -14.78 -15.24 11.54
CA LEU A 255 -15.97 -15.96 11.99
C LEU A 255 -17.21 -15.07 11.91
N GLN A 256 -18.25 -15.57 11.26
CA GLN A 256 -19.60 -15.06 11.44
C GLN A 256 -20.29 -15.83 12.58
N HIS A 257 -20.60 -15.17 13.69
CA HIS A 257 -21.29 -15.79 14.82
C HIS A 257 -22.39 -14.88 15.36
N MET A 258 -23.61 -15.40 15.50
CA MET A 258 -24.78 -14.64 15.97
C MET A 258 -25.00 -13.30 15.23
N GLY A 259 -24.73 -13.28 13.92
CA GLY A 259 -24.87 -12.06 13.10
C GLY A 259 -23.71 -11.06 13.23
N ILE A 260 -22.67 -11.39 14.00
CA ILE A 260 -21.48 -10.55 14.20
C ILE A 260 -20.30 -11.15 13.42
N PHE A 261 -19.61 -10.28 12.68
CA PHE A 261 -18.39 -10.64 11.96
C PHE A 261 -17.17 -10.34 12.83
N HIS A 262 -16.40 -11.40 13.12
CA HIS A 262 -15.18 -11.34 13.92
C HIS A 262 -13.94 -11.58 13.07
N VAL A 263 -12.88 -10.84 13.38
CA VAL A 263 -11.54 -11.05 12.84
C VAL A 263 -10.61 -11.44 13.98
N PHE A 264 -9.84 -12.50 13.82
CA PHE A 264 -8.87 -13.00 14.80
C PHE A 264 -7.46 -12.89 14.22
N LEU A 265 -6.64 -12.03 14.78
CA LEU A 265 -5.22 -11.90 14.47
C LEU A 265 -4.45 -13.03 15.17
N MET A 266 -4.02 -14.00 14.39
CA MET A 266 -3.31 -15.21 14.85
C MET A 266 -1.81 -14.95 14.99
N TYR A 267 -1.28 -14.13 14.07
CA TYR A 267 0.11 -13.71 14.05
C TYR A 267 0.29 -12.41 13.26
N VAL A 268 1.06 -11.46 13.79
CA VAL A 268 1.57 -10.29 13.08
C VAL A 268 3.07 -10.20 13.34
N GLY A 269 3.88 -10.26 12.29
CA GLY A 269 5.34 -10.23 12.41
C GLY A 269 6.08 -10.54 11.10
N PRO A 270 7.41 -10.73 11.17
CA PRO A 270 8.22 -11.33 10.11
C PRO A 270 7.70 -12.70 9.65
N HIS A 271 8.22 -13.27 8.56
CA HIS A 271 7.78 -14.60 8.14
C HIS A 271 8.05 -15.63 9.25
N PRO A 272 7.03 -16.38 9.74
CA PRO A 272 7.22 -17.37 10.79
C PRO A 272 7.81 -18.67 10.23
N ASP A 273 8.52 -19.43 11.08
CA ASP A 273 9.16 -20.69 10.69
C ASP A 273 8.32 -21.94 11.01
N THR A 274 7.23 -21.76 11.76
CA THR A 274 6.41 -22.86 12.27
C THR A 274 4.92 -22.56 12.16
N ASN A 275 4.11 -23.63 12.05
CA ASN A 275 2.66 -23.54 12.18
C ASN A 275 2.26 -22.85 13.49
N ILE A 276 1.17 -22.09 13.43
CA ILE A 276 0.67 -21.30 14.55
C ILE A 276 -0.59 -21.97 15.08
N SER A 277 -0.62 -22.30 16.37
CA SER A 277 -1.82 -22.79 17.03
C SER A 277 -2.19 -21.86 18.17
N ARG A 278 -3.46 -21.49 18.25
CA ARG A 278 -3.98 -20.58 19.28
C ARG A 278 -5.37 -20.99 19.73
N LYS A 279 -5.72 -20.52 20.94
CA LYS A 279 -7.05 -20.63 21.53
C LYS A 279 -7.51 -19.26 22.02
N ILE A 280 -8.80 -18.98 21.93
CA ILE A 280 -9.42 -17.79 22.49
C ILE A 280 -10.75 -18.14 23.17
N ASP A 281 -11.04 -17.48 24.28
CA ASP A 281 -12.37 -17.46 24.88
C ASP A 281 -13.01 -16.11 24.56
N VAL A 282 -14.09 -16.13 23.77
CA VAL A 282 -14.84 -14.93 23.41
C VAL A 282 -15.96 -14.78 24.43
N ILE A 283 -15.79 -13.81 25.33
CA ILE A 283 -16.85 -13.42 26.26
C ILE A 283 -17.82 -12.53 25.48
N CYS A 284 -18.98 -13.10 25.13
CA CYS A 284 -20.08 -12.38 24.49
C CYS A 284 -20.91 -11.61 25.52
#